data_AF-A0A402AYM5-F1
#
_entry.id   AF-A0A402AYM5-F1
#
_cell.length_a   1.000
_cell.length_b   1.000
_cell.length_c   1.000
_cell.angle_alpha   90.00
_cell.angle_beta   90.00
_cell.angle_gamma   90.00
#
_symmetry.space_group_name_H-M   'P 1'
#
loop_
_entity.id
_entity.type
_entity.pdbx_description
1 polymer ?
#
loop_
_entity_poly.entity_id
_entity_poly.type
_entity_poly.pdbx_seq_one_letter_code
_entity_poly.pdbx_strand_id
1 'polypeptide(L)'
;MNLISRRPQTVQQLSKDLPEVASPTLYHHLNLLVKAGILEVVKTEQKRGTYEKTYALVQGNAVLSKDELAEATHEDLMRFFQVFVGGLIGILPSICSRRKIRTIAIWGCANCRFT
;
A
#
# COMPACT_ATOMS: atom_id res chain seq x y z
N MET A 1 5.79 -3.10 -1.97
CA MET A 1 4.60 -2.24 -1.78
C MET A 1 4.75 -1.39 -0.51
N ASN A 2 5.28 -0.17 -0.60
CA ASN A 2 5.44 0.74 0.54
C ASN A 2 4.28 1.74 0.55
N LEU A 3 3.05 1.26 0.79
CA LEU A 3 1.84 2.04 0.50
C LEU A 3 1.47 3.12 1.53
N ILE A 4 2.25 3.32 2.60
CA ILE A 4 1.90 4.33 3.61
C ILE A 4 3.16 4.98 4.19
N SER A 5 3.94 5.63 3.34
CA SER A 5 4.73 6.74 3.86
C SER A 5 3.71 7.76 4.40
N ARG A 6 3.73 8.10 5.71
CA ARG A 6 3.00 9.27 6.25
C ARG A 6 3.42 10.61 5.61
N ARG A 7 4.21 10.56 4.53
CA ARG A 7 4.80 11.70 3.86
C ARG A 7 4.07 11.89 2.53
N PRO A 8 3.75 13.14 2.17
CA PRO A 8 3.18 13.43 0.86
C PRO A 8 4.13 12.94 -0.25
N GLN A 9 3.59 12.24 -1.26
CA GLN A 9 4.36 11.74 -2.40
C GLN A 9 3.75 12.20 -3.72
N THR A 10 4.60 12.44 -4.72
CA THR A 10 4.14 12.74 -6.07
C THR A 10 3.84 11.47 -6.86
N VAL A 11 3.08 11.58 -7.95
CA VAL A 11 2.79 10.43 -8.82
C VAL A 11 4.05 9.82 -9.41
N GLN A 12 5.05 10.64 -9.75
CA GLN A 12 6.33 10.12 -10.25
C GLN A 12 7.10 9.33 -9.19
N GLN A 13 7.06 9.77 -7.93
CA GLN A 13 7.69 9.03 -6.83
C GLN A 13 6.96 7.70 -6.58
N LEU A 14 5.63 7.72 -6.56
CA LEU A 14 4.81 6.51 -6.44
C LEU A 14 5.07 5.51 -7.57
N SER A 15 5.21 5.99 -8.81
CA SER A 15 5.50 5.13 -9.96
C SER A 15 6.90 4.50 -9.88
N LYS A 16 7.88 5.16 -9.25
CA LYS A 16 9.21 4.57 -8.99
C LYS A 16 9.17 3.51 -7.90
N ASP A 17 8.35 3.74 -6.87
CA ASP A 17 8.18 2.80 -5.76
C ASP A 17 7.37 1.55 -6.14
N LEU A 18 6.60 1.62 -7.25
CA LEU A 18 5.71 0.58 -7.77
C LEU A 18 6.00 0.30 -9.25
N PRO A 19 7.20 -0.20 -9.59
CA PRO A 19 7.61 -0.40 -10.99
C PRO A 19 6.77 -1.47 -11.71
N GLU A 20 6.15 -2.40 -10.97
CA GLU A 20 5.24 -3.41 -11.53
C GLU A 20 3.88 -2.86 -12.00
N VAL A 21 3.49 -1.64 -11.59
CA VAL A 21 2.18 -1.05 -11.93
C VAL A 21 2.32 -0.09 -13.11
N ALA A 22 1.56 -0.33 -14.17
CA ALA A 22 1.50 0.59 -15.31
C ALA A 22 0.97 1.98 -14.90
N SER A 23 1.57 3.04 -15.43
CA SER A 23 1.22 4.43 -15.10
C SER A 23 -0.28 4.76 -15.24
N PRO A 24 -1.00 4.33 -16.31
CA PRO A 24 -2.43 4.60 -16.43
C PRO A 24 -3.26 4.00 -15.30
N THR A 25 -2.93 2.77 -14.89
CA THR A 25 -3.58 2.06 -13.79
C THR A 25 -3.34 2.77 -12.45
N LEU A 26 -2.11 3.24 -12.23
CA LEU A 26 -1.78 4.01 -11.02
C LEU A 26 -2.62 5.28 -10.91
N TYR A 27 -2.72 6.06 -12.00
CA TYR A 27 -3.57 7.25 -12.04
C TYR A 27 -5.05 6.94 -11.80
N HIS A 28 -5.55 5.83 -12.35
CA HIS A 28 -6.93 5.40 -12.12
C HIS A 28 -7.21 5.13 -10.64
N HIS A 29 -6.35 4.32 -9.98
CA HIS A 29 -6.50 4.01 -8.56
C HIS A 29 -6.33 5.23 -7.65
N LEU A 30 -5.38 6.12 -7.95
CA LEU A 30 -5.21 7.36 -7.18
C LEU A 30 -6.47 8.23 -7.23
N ASN A 31 -7.09 8.36 -8.41
CA ASN A 31 -8.34 9.11 -8.55
C ASN A 31 -9.50 8.46 -7.78
N LEU A 32 -9.60 7.12 -7.78
CA LEU A 32 -10.59 6.41 -6.97
C LEU A 32 -10.39 6.64 -5.47
N LEU A 33 -9.15 6.58 -5.00
CA LEU A 33 -8.81 6.80 -3.60
C LEU A 33 -9.06 8.24 -3.14
N VAL A 34 -8.86 9.23 -4.02
CA VAL A 34 -9.25 10.62 -3.75
C VAL A 34 -10.77 10.77 -3.68
N LYS A 35 -11.50 10.16 -4.62
CA LYS A 35 -12.97 10.18 -4.61
C LYS A 35 -13.55 9.50 -3.37
N ALA A 36 -12.91 8.46 -2.87
CA ALA A 36 -13.27 7.77 -1.64
C ALA A 36 -12.86 8.54 -0.36
N GLY A 37 -12.20 9.71 -0.47
CA GLY A 37 -11.77 10.50 0.67
C GLY A 37 -10.61 9.90 1.47
N ILE A 38 -9.94 8.89 0.94
CA ILE A 38 -8.79 8.22 1.58
C ILE A 38 -7.51 9.05 1.33
N LEU A 39 -7.38 9.62 0.13
CA LEU A 39 -6.28 10.49 -0.26
C LEU A 39 -6.77 11.93 -0.50
N GLU A 40 -5.90 12.89 -0.22
CA GLU A 40 -6.09 14.29 -0.55
C GLU A 40 -4.93 14.84 -1.39
N VAL A 41 -5.20 15.86 -2.19
CA VAL A 41 -4.19 16.57 -2.98
C VAL A 41 -3.71 17.77 -2.18
N VAL A 42 -2.55 17.62 -1.52
CA VAL A 42 -1.98 18.65 -0.63
C VAL A 42 -1.28 19.76 -1.41
N LYS A 43 -0.75 19.43 -2.60
CA LYS A 43 -0.05 20.40 -3.45
C LYS A 43 -0.21 20.05 -4.92
N THR A 44 -0.39 21.08 -5.75
CA THR A 44 -0.27 20.95 -7.21
C THR A 44 0.81 21.94 -7.66
N GLU A 45 1.91 21.44 -8.23
CA GLU A 45 3.00 22.26 -8.75
C GLU A 45 3.13 22.05 -10.26
N GLN A 46 3.49 23.11 -10.99
CA GLN A 46 3.83 23.00 -12.39
C GLN A 46 5.34 22.79 -12.53
N LYS A 47 5.76 21.61 -12.98
CA LYS A 47 7.17 21.32 -13.29
C LYS A 47 7.31 21.02 -14.77
N ARG A 48 8.15 21.80 -15.45
CA ARG A 48 8.47 21.64 -16.89
C ARG A 48 7.23 21.60 -17.80
N GLY A 49 6.23 22.46 -17.53
CA GLY A 49 5.00 22.55 -18.32
C GLY A 49 3.90 21.54 -17.95
N THR A 50 4.20 20.52 -17.13
CA THR A 50 3.24 19.51 -16.68
C THR A 50 2.83 19.76 -15.23
N TYR A 51 1.54 19.62 -14.93
CA TYR A 51 1.02 19.70 -13.56
C TYR A 51 1.31 18.39 -12.82
N GLU A 52 2.07 18.47 -11.74
CA GLU A 52 2.35 17.35 -10.84
C GLU A 52 1.53 17.52 -9.55
N LYS A 53 0.70 16.52 -9.24
CA LYS A 53 -0.09 16.47 -8.01
C LYS A 53 0.67 15.68 -6.94
N THR A 54 0.70 16.23 -5.74
CA THR A 54 1.23 15.59 -4.54
C THR A 54 0.06 15.08 -3.69
N TYR A 55 0.07 13.79 -3.42
CA TYR A 55 -0.98 13.10 -2.67
C TYR A 55 -0.51 12.83 -1.25
N ALA A 56 -1.42 12.97 -0.28
CA ALA A 56 -1.21 12.53 1.10
C ALA A 56 -2.41 11.72 1.58
N LEU A 57 -2.16 10.90 2.59
CA LEU A 57 -3.21 10.16 3.29
C LEU A 57 -3.97 11.08 4.24
N VAL A 58 -5.29 11.09 4.15
CA VAL A 58 -6.14 11.80 5.12
C VAL A 58 -6.03 11.09 6.47
N GLN A 59 -5.52 11.77 7.49
CA GLN A 59 -5.44 11.20 8.83
C GLN A 59 -6.86 11.02 9.39
N GLY A 60 -7.23 9.78 9.72
CA GLY A 60 -8.54 9.44 10.26
C GLY A 60 -9.43 8.64 9.29
N ASN A 61 -9.39 8.91 7.98
CA ASN A 61 -10.23 8.18 7.00
C ASN A 61 -9.66 6.84 6.55
N ALA A 62 -8.39 6.56 6.88
CA ALA A 62 -7.77 5.26 6.63
C ALA A 62 -8.01 4.25 7.78
N VAL A 63 -8.73 4.68 8.83
CA VAL A 63 -9.03 3.89 10.02
C VAL A 63 -10.54 3.92 10.20
N LEU A 64 -11.15 2.76 10.47
CA LEU A 64 -12.58 2.70 10.80
C LEU A 64 -12.87 3.64 11.98
N SER A 65 -13.83 4.54 11.80
CA SER A 65 -14.27 5.42 12.88
C SER A 65 -14.95 4.61 13.98
N LYS A 66 -15.01 5.17 15.19
CA LYS A 66 -15.69 4.50 16.31
C LYS A 66 -17.18 4.30 16.03
N ASP A 67 -17.79 5.23 15.31
CA ASP A 67 -19.22 5.19 14.98
C ASP A 67 -19.50 4.13 13.91
N GLU A 68 -18.66 4.04 12.87
CA GLU A 68 -18.73 2.95 11.88
C GLU A 68 -18.57 1.57 12.52
N LEU A 69 -17.70 1.44 13.53
CA LEU A 69 -17.52 0.18 14.25
C LEU A 69 -18.69 -0.13 15.18
N ALA A 70 -19.33 0.89 15.76
CA ALA A 70 -20.50 0.72 16.63
C ALA A 70 -21.75 0.32 15.82
N GLU A 71 -21.86 0.77 14.58
CA GLU A 71 -22.97 0.45 13.67
C GLU A 71 -22.68 -0.78 12.78
N ALA A 72 -21.44 -1.27 12.76
CA ALA A 72 -21.04 -2.39 11.92
C ALA A 72 -21.81 -3.68 12.25
N THR A 73 -22.37 -4.32 11.23
CA THR A 73 -22.95 -5.65 11.37
C THR A 73 -21.85 -6.71 11.45
N HIS A 74 -22.21 -7.93 11.86
CA HIS A 74 -21.29 -9.07 11.85
C HIS A 74 -20.71 -9.34 10.45
N GLU A 75 -21.50 -9.12 9.39
CA GLU A 75 -21.04 -9.29 8.02
C GLU A 75 -20.00 -8.22 7.64
N ASP A 76 -20.21 -6.97 8.07
CA ASP A 76 -19.27 -5.88 7.82
C ASP A 76 -17.95 -6.09 8.56
N LEU A 77 -18.00 -6.53 9.82
CA LEU A 77 -16.80 -6.85 10.57
C LEU A 77 -15.99 -7.97 9.91
N MET A 78 -16.68 -9.00 9.38
CA MET A 78 -16.04 -10.07 8.61
C MET A 78 -15.39 -9.56 7.31
N ARG A 79 -16.07 -8.66 6.56
CA ARG A 79 -15.49 -8.03 5.37
C ARG A 79 -14.26 -7.19 5.72
N PHE A 80 -14.32 -6.36 6.76
CA PHE A 80 -13.19 -5.56 7.21
C PHE A 80 -12.00 -6.42 7.62
N PHE A 81 -12.25 -7.51 8.36
CA PHE A 81 -11.23 -8.46 8.75
C PHE A 81 -10.56 -9.14 7.55
N GLN A 82 -11.34 -9.55 6.54
CA GLN A 82 -10.82 -10.16 5.32
C GLN A 82 -9.93 -9.20 4.53
N VAL A 83 -10.36 -7.94 4.36
CA VAL A 83 -9.55 -6.90 3.70
C VAL A 83 -8.24 -6.66 4.45
N PHE A 84 -8.30 -6.59 5.79
CA PHE A 84 -7.13 -6.41 6.63
C PHE A 84 -6.12 -7.56 6.48
N VAL A 85 -6.57 -8.81 6.57
CA VAL A 85 -5.71 -10.00 6.40
C VAL A 85 -5.14 -10.06 4.99
N GLY A 86 -5.94 -9.77 3.95
CA GLY A 86 -5.46 -9.69 2.57
C GLY A 86 -4.34 -8.66 2.40
N GLY A 87 -4.48 -7.49 3.04
CA GLY A 87 -3.43 -6.46 3.09
C GLY A 87 -2.14 -6.95 3.75
N LEU A 88 -2.23 -7.68 4.88
CA LEU A 88 -1.08 -8.27 5.56
C LEU A 88 -0.36 -9.30 4.69
N ILE A 89 -1.11 -10.19 4.04
CA ILE A 89 -0.55 -11.20 3.13
C ILE A 89 0.18 -10.51 1.97
N GLY A 90 -0.42 -9.46 1.39
CA GLY A 90 0.20 -8.69 0.30
C GLY A 90 1.49 -7.97 0.70
N ILE A 91 1.64 -7.57 1.97
CA ILE A 91 2.84 -6.89 2.47
C ILE A 91 3.97 -7.85 2.81
N LEU A 92 3.64 -9.11 3.13
CA LEU A 92 4.58 -10.13 3.60
C LEU A 92 5.80 -10.33 2.66
N PRO A 93 5.64 -10.46 1.32
CA PRO A 93 6.78 -10.60 0.42
C PRO A 93 7.77 -9.44 0.50
N SER A 94 7.27 -8.22 0.70
CA SER A 94 8.10 -7.01 0.80
C SER A 94 8.87 -6.91 2.13
N ILE A 95 8.34 -7.49 3.20
CA ILE A 95 9.03 -7.59 4.49
C ILE A 95 10.12 -8.68 4.41
N CYS A 96 9.80 -9.82 3.81
CA CYS A 96 10.73 -10.92 3.63
C CYS A 96 11.90 -10.55 2.71
N SER A 97 11.68 -9.75 1.66
CA SER A 97 12.76 -9.29 0.79
C SER A 97 13.71 -8.27 1.46
N ARG A 98 13.24 -7.54 2.48
CA ARG A 98 14.06 -6.60 3.25
C ARG A 98 14.91 -7.27 4.32
N ARG A 99 14.48 -8.43 4.84
CA ARG A 99 15.22 -9.16 5.88
C ARG A 99 16.02 -10.25 5.19
N LYS A 100 17.32 -10.01 4.92
CA LYS A 100 18.29 -11.11 4.75
C LYS A 100 18.17 -11.97 6.00
N ILE A 101 17.41 -13.06 5.91
CA ILE A 101 17.36 -14.09 6.94
C ILE A 101 18.78 -14.64 6.94
N ARG A 102 19.60 -14.17 7.89
CA ARG A 102 20.89 -14.77 8.22
C ARG A 102 20.51 -16.14 8.76
N THR A 103 20.43 -17.12 7.89
CA THR A 103 20.17 -18.51 8.27
C THR A 103 21.27 -18.91 9.23
N ILE A 104 20.93 -18.88 10.51
CA ILE A 104 21.54 -19.71 11.52
C ILE A 104 21.35 -21.14 11.02
N ALA A 105 22.48 -21.77 10.73
CA ALA A 105 22.60 -23.14 10.29
C ALA A 105 21.98 -24.06 11.34
N ILE A 106 20.69 -24.36 11.18
CA ILE A 106 20.01 -25.44 11.88
C ILE A 106 19.07 -26.00 10.82
N TRP A 107 19.17 -27.30 10.57
CA TRP A 107 18.64 -28.08 9.44
C TRP A 107 19.61 -28.25 8.28
N GLY A 108 20.43 -29.28 8.43
CA GLY A 108 21.22 -29.84 7.35
C GLY A 108 20.34 -30.37 6.24
N CYS A 109 20.26 -29.64 5.14
CA CYS A 109 19.94 -30.20 3.84
C CYS A 109 21.25 -30.61 3.17
N ALA A 110 21.76 -31.77 3.55
CA ALA A 110 22.58 -32.54 2.63
C ALA A 110 21.68 -32.95 1.46
N ASN A 111 22.07 -32.57 0.25
CA ASN A 111 21.70 -33.21 -1.01
C ASN A 111 20.33 -32.87 -1.64
N CYS A 112 20.16 -31.62 -2.10
CA CYS A 112 19.29 -31.37 -3.27
C CYS A 112 20.16 -30.96 -4.47
N ARG A 113 20.45 -31.94 -5.31
CA ARG A 113 21.06 -31.81 -6.64
C ARG A 113 19.93 -31.46 -7.62
N PHE A 114 19.93 -30.25 -8.17
CA PHE A 114 19.04 -29.88 -9.27
C PHE A 114 19.63 -30.42 -10.58
N THR A 115 18.93 -31.39 -11.18
CA THR A 115 18.92 -31.68 -12.63
C THR A 115 17.48 -31.69 -13.06
#